data_AF-A0A963TTZ0-F1
#
_entry.id   AF-A0A963TTZ0-F1
#
_cell.length_a   1.000
_cell.length_b   1.000
_cell.length_c   1.000
_cell.angle_alpha   90.00
_cell.angle_beta   90.00
_cell.angle_gamma   90.00
#
_symmetry.space_group_name_H-M   'P 1'
#
loop_
_entity.id
_entity.type
_entity.pdbx_description
1 polymer ?
#
loop_
_entity_poly.entity_id
_entity_poly.type
_entity_poly.pdbx_seq_one_letter_code
_entity_poly.pdbx_strand_id
1 'polypeptide(L)' 'MTRLTPQTLPLPLALADRLGSVVHRVAEQVTTAHQAARSRRALARLEPHRLDDIGVSESARARELARPFWNV' A
#
# COMPACT_ATOMS: atom_id res chain seq x y z
N MET A 1 27.23 -16.78 36.37
CA MET A 1 27.30 -15.67 35.38
C MET A 1 27.35 -16.27 33.98
N THR A 2 26.21 -16.66 33.43
CA THR A 2 26.13 -17.33 32.12
C THR A 2 25.98 -16.26 31.05
N ARG A 3 27.03 -16.03 30.25
CA ARG A 3 27.02 -15.03 29.17
C ARG A 3 26.10 -15.53 28.05
N LEU A 4 25.04 -14.77 27.77
CA LEU A 4 24.20 -14.95 26.60
C LEU A 4 25.04 -14.62 25.36
N THR A 5 25.33 -15.62 24.54
CA THR A 5 25.98 -15.47 23.24
C THR A 5 25.05 -14.72 22.28
N PRO A 6 25.52 -13.70 21.54
CA PRO A 6 24.72 -13.10 20.48
C PRO A 6 24.51 -14.16 19.39
N GLN A 7 23.25 -14.47 19.08
CA GLN A 7 22.90 -15.37 17.99
C GLN A 7 23.35 -14.78 16.65
N THR A 8 24.42 -15.30 16.08
CA THR A 8 24.76 -15.07 14.68
C THR A 8 24.01 -16.10 13.86
N LEU A 9 22.88 -15.70 13.24
CA LEU A 9 22.14 -16.58 12.33
C LEU A 9 23.06 -16.98 11.15
N PRO A 10 23.02 -18.24 10.70
CA PRO A 10 23.83 -18.68 9.57
C PRO A 10 23.38 -17.95 8.28
N LEU A 11 24.36 -17.52 7.47
CA LEU A 11 24.18 -16.77 6.22
C LEU A 11 23.01 -17.22 5.31
N PRO A 12 22.75 -18.52 5.06
CA PRO A 12 21.64 -18.94 4.20
C PRO A 12 20.26 -18.58 4.75
N LEU A 13 20.04 -18.66 6.07
CA LEU A 13 18.76 -18.31 6.69
C LEU A 13 18.55 -16.80 6.70
N ALA A 14 19.62 -16.03 6.95
CA ALA A 14 19.56 -14.57 6.91
C ALA A 14 19.19 -14.03 5.51
N LEU A 15 19.67 -14.67 4.44
CA LEU A 15 19.27 -14.30 3.07
C LEU A 15 17.81 -14.64 2.79
N ALA A 16 17.35 -15.82 3.22
CA ALA A 16 15.95 -16.23 3.08
C ALA A 16 14.98 -15.26 3.78
N ASP A 17 15.30 -14.85 5.01
CA ASP A 17 14.52 -13.85 5.76
C ASP A 17 14.50 -12.49 5.06
N ARG A 18 15.63 -12.06 4.49
CA ARG A 18 15.69 -10.80 3.74
C ARG A 18 14.80 -10.86 2.49
N LEU A 19 14.86 -11.95 1.74
CA LEU A 19 13.99 -12.15 0.58
C LEU A 19 12.51 -12.20 0.98
N GLY A 20 12.18 -12.92 2.05
CA GLY A 20 10.82 -12.96 2.61
C GLY A 20 10.31 -11.58 2.98
N SER A 21 11.15 -10.76 3.63
CA SER A 21 10.77 -9.39 4.03
C SER A 21 10.54 -8.46 2.84
N VAL A 22 11.32 -8.60 1.76
CA VAL A 22 11.13 -7.84 0.52
C VAL A 22 9.85 -8.26 -0.17
N VAL A 23 9.62 -9.57 -0.32
CA VAL A 23 8.38 -10.11 -0.91
C VAL A 23 7.16 -9.64 -0.13
N HIS A 24 7.22 -9.67 1.21
CA HIS A 24 6.13 -9.22 2.06
C HIS A 24 5.82 -7.74 1.84
N ARG A 25 6.83 -6.85 1.84
CA ARG A 25 6.63 -5.42 1.54
C ARG A 25 6.07 -5.17 0.16
N VAL A 26 6.53 -5.91 -0.85
CA VAL A 26 6.00 -5.81 -2.21
C VAL A 26 4.55 -6.26 -2.24
N ALA A 27 4.19 -7.35 -1.56
CA ALA A 27 2.82 -7.83 -1.47
C ALA A 27 1.89 -6.83 -0.76
N GLU A 28 2.35 -6.20 0.32
CA GLU A 28 1.64 -5.11 0.99
C GLU A 28 1.42 -3.93 0.04
N GLN A 29 2.47 -3.48 -0.66
CA GLN A 29 2.37 -2.36 -1.59
C GLN A 29 1.40 -2.65 -2.75
N VAL A 30 1.43 -3.87 -3.30
CA VAL A 30 0.50 -4.32 -4.34
C VAL A 30 -0.93 -4.35 -3.82
N THR A 31 -1.14 -4.84 -2.59
CA THR A 31 -2.46 -4.89 -1.96
C THR A 31 -3.03 -3.49 -1.77
N THR A 32 -2.22 -2.57 -1.22
CA THR A 32 -2.63 -1.16 -1.04
C THR A 32 -2.92 -0.48 -2.37
N ALA A 33 -2.04 -0.66 -3.37
CA ALA A 33 -2.26 -0.16 -4.73
C ALA A 33 -3.56 -0.67 -5.35
N HIS A 34 -3.87 -1.95 -5.18
CA HIS A 34 -5.10 -2.54 -5.67
C HIS A 34 -6.34 -1.98 -4.96
N GLN A 35 -6.29 -1.81 -3.65
CA GLN A 35 -7.36 -1.20 -2.87
C GLN A 35 -7.61 0.25 -3.30
N ALA A 36 -6.56 1.07 -3.42
CA ALA A 36 -6.68 2.44 -3.89
C ALA A 36 -7.25 2.53 -5.31
N ALA A 37 -6.81 1.66 -6.22
CA ALA A 37 -7.36 1.60 -7.57
C ALA A 37 -8.85 1.23 -7.57
N ARG A 38 -9.28 0.30 -6.69
CA ARG A 38 -10.69 -0.02 -6.50
C ARG A 38 -11.49 1.18 -5.97
N SER A 39 -10.98 1.89 -4.97
CA SER A 39 -11.61 3.09 -4.41
C SER A 39 -11.71 4.21 -5.44
N ARG A 40 -10.66 4.46 -6.24
CA ARG A 40 -10.69 5.43 -7.34
C ARG A 40 -11.73 5.07 -8.40
N ARG A 41 -11.88 3.79 -8.74
CA ARG A 41 -12.96 3.35 -9.66
C ARG A 41 -14.36 3.61 -9.07
N ALA A 42 -14.54 3.44 -7.76
CA ALA A 42 -15.80 3.78 -7.11
C ALA A 42 -16.03 5.31 -7.13
N LEU A 43 -15.00 6.10 -6.82
CA LEU A 43 -15.03 7.56 -6.86
C LEU A 43 -15.38 8.10 -8.26
N ALA A 44 -14.82 7.49 -9.31
CA ALA A 44 -15.11 7.85 -10.70
C ALA A 44 -16.57 7.60 -11.11
N ARG A 45 -17.26 6.69 -10.42
CA ARG A 45 -18.66 6.32 -10.70
C ARG A 45 -19.67 7.10 -9.86
N LEU A 46 -19.24 7.87 -8.88
CA LEU A 46 -20.14 8.68 -8.06
C LEU A 46 -20.71 9.84 -8.88
N GLU A 47 -22.04 10.02 -8.81
CA GLU A 47 -22.70 11.20 -9.34
C GLU A 47 -22.25 12.48 -8.59
N PRO A 48 -22.25 13.65 -9.26
CA PRO A 48 -21.78 14.91 -8.67
C PRO A 48 -22.47 15.28 -7.35
N HIS A 49 -23.79 15.08 -7.24
CA HIS A 49 -24.54 15.40 -6.02
C HIS A 49 -24.05 14.59 -4.80
N ARG A 50 -23.58 13.36 -5.00
CA ARG A 50 -23.04 12.53 -3.92
C ARG A 50 -21.65 12.96 -3.48
N LEU A 51 -20.88 13.59 -4.37
CA LEU A 51 -19.59 14.17 -4.02
C LEU A 51 -19.80 15.38 -3.11
N ASP A 52 -20.81 16.20 -3.43
CA ASP A 52 -21.19 17.36 -2.62
C ASP A 52 -21.67 16.93 -1.23
N ASP A 53 -22.47 15.85 -1.13
CA ASP A 53 -22.94 15.30 0.15
C ASP A 53 -21.79 14.88 1.09
N ILE A 54 -20.65 14.45 0.53
CA ILE A 54 -19.45 14.08 1.30
C ILE A 54 -18.40 15.20 1.34
N GLY A 55 -18.72 16.40 0.82
CA GLY A 55 -17.85 17.57 0.81
C GLY A 55 -16.63 17.45 -0.11
N VAL A 56 -16.67 16.58 -1.12
CA VAL A 56 -15.59 16.40 -2.10
C VAL A 56 -15.89 17.24 -3.33
N SER A 57 -15.01 18.20 -3.64
CA SER A 57 -15.15 18.96 -4.89
C SER A 57 -14.79 18.13 -6.12
N GLU A 58 -15.40 18.48 -7.25
CA GLU A 58 -15.09 17.88 -8.56
C GLU A 58 -13.59 18.00 -8.91
N SER A 59 -12.97 19.13 -8.56
CA SER A 59 -11.53 19.32 -8.76
C SER A 59 -10.68 18.36 -7.92
N ALA A 60 -11.11 18.05 -6.69
CA ALA A 60 -10.44 17.10 -5.82
C ALA A 60 -10.60 15.67 -6.34
N ARG A 61 -11.81 15.32 -6.83
CA ARG A 61 -12.04 14.06 -7.55
C ARG A 61 -11.09 13.90 -8.72
N ALA A 62 -11.03 14.90 -9.61
CA ALA A 62 -10.16 14.85 -10.78
C ALA A 62 -8.68 14.66 -10.41
N ARG A 63 -8.20 15.37 -9.37
CA ARG A 63 -6.83 15.19 -8.87
C ARG A 63 -6.57 13.77 -8.35
N GLU A 64 -7.49 13.20 -7.58
CA GLU A 64 -7.33 11.85 -7.04
C GLU A 64 -7.38 10.77 -8.14
N LEU A 65 -8.26 10.93 -9.13
CA LEU A 65 -8.35 10.01 -10.28
C LEU A 65 -7.14 10.06 -11.21
N ALA A 66 -6.46 11.22 -11.28
CA ALA A 66 -5.23 11.38 -12.07
C ALA A 66 -4.00 10.75 -11.40
N ARG A 67 -4.08 10.32 -10.12
CA ARG A 67 -2.94 9.71 -9.43
C ARG A 67 -2.62 8.34 -10.02
N PRO A 68 -1.33 8.03 -10.27
CA PRO A 68 -0.92 6.69 -10.67
C PRO A 68 -1.32 5.63 -9.64
N PHE A 69 -1.57 4.41 -10.10
CA PHE A 69 -2.03 3.32 -9.23
C PHE A 69 -1.01 2.91 -8.15
N TRP A 70 0.28 3.12 -8.40
CA TRP A 70 1.37 2.83 -7.45
C TRP A 70 1.59 3.93 -6.39
N ASN A 71 0.98 5.10 -6.58
CA ASN A 71 1.05 6.20 -5.63
C ASN A 71 -0.16 6.09 -4.69
N VAL A 72 0.06 5.35 -3.61
CA VAL A 72 -0.90 5.14 -2.51
C VAL A 72 -0.45 5.84 -1.26
#